data_AF-A0A6J7EP57-F1
#
_entry.id   AF-A0A6J7EP57-F1
#
_cell.length_a   1.000
_cell.length_b   1.000
_cell.length_c   1.000
_cell.angle_alpha   90.00
_cell.angle_beta   90.00
_cell.angle_gamma   90.00
#
_symmetry.space_group_name_H-M   'P 1'
#
loop_
_entity.id
_entity.type
_entity.pdbx_description
1 polymer ?
#
loop_
_entity_poly.entity_id
_entity_poly.type
_entity_poly.pdbx_seq_one_letter_code
_entity_poly.pdbx_strand_id
1 'polypeptide(L)'
;MLPPFTAIRSERVTIDRLTAADVETMLAYKNDAVVAQHQAWALPFTLADARRLVASTVGEHLEMGGQLAIRTNATSSSGAVLVGDVYVHPVAGVAHAIELGISMSVAFQGKGLATESVRTVVDALFGNADVHRVLAYVAAANTASLRLFDRCGFQREGTLRDSYRSRDGALISEVLFGLTRSDWSTALRRQASPFDVVAFDADDTLWHSEDSFFAAEQAFVDLVGPYVDDGIDVKAALTATERRNLHITGYGVKAFGLSMIETAATIAGERLPMVAMSHLVELVRQMLLEPVRLLPGVAAVLEQVGRSHRLVLITKGDLIHQSAKVDTSGLAHHFEHVEIVMEKDPATYARVIAGLGVQPGRFCMVGNSVRSDILPVLSLGGAAVHVPYPLLWDLELAPHDHGQRFAELESLDQLPAWLRASTTARGA
;
A
#
# COMPACT_ATOMS: atom_id res chain seq x y z
N MET A 1 -6.28 -28.75 17.77
CA MET A 1 -4.96 -29.36 17.50
C MET A 1 -4.82 -29.45 16.00
N LEU A 2 -3.75 -28.90 15.42
CA LEU A 2 -3.51 -29.02 13.97
C LEU A 2 -3.24 -30.50 13.64
N PRO A 3 -3.67 -30.99 12.46
CA PRO A 3 -3.38 -32.37 12.07
C PRO A 3 -1.85 -32.57 11.89
N PRO A 4 -1.35 -33.81 12.02
CA PRO A 4 0.05 -34.11 11.75
C PRO A 4 0.45 -33.70 10.33
N PHE A 5 1.59 -33.03 10.20
CA PHE A 5 2.13 -32.60 8.92
C PHE A 5 2.44 -33.82 8.04
N THR A 6 1.74 -33.89 6.92
CA THR A 6 1.91 -34.92 5.89
C THR A 6 2.57 -34.34 4.65
N ALA A 7 1.96 -33.33 4.03
CA ALA A 7 2.50 -32.60 2.89
C ALA A 7 1.77 -31.26 2.72
N ILE A 8 2.43 -30.28 2.09
CA ILE A 8 1.83 -29.04 1.57
C ILE A 8 2.11 -28.93 0.08
N ARG A 9 1.18 -28.34 -0.68
CA ARG A 9 1.22 -28.33 -2.14
C ARG A 9 0.96 -26.93 -2.68
N SER A 10 1.59 -26.66 -3.80
CA SER A 10 1.36 -25.50 -4.67
C SER A 10 1.09 -26.00 -6.09
N GLU A 11 1.07 -25.11 -7.08
CA GLU A 11 0.79 -25.44 -8.48
C GLU A 11 1.78 -26.47 -9.04
N ARG A 12 3.08 -26.29 -8.77
CA ARG A 12 4.15 -27.08 -9.39
C ARG A 12 4.94 -27.92 -8.39
N VAL A 13 4.90 -27.60 -7.10
CA VAL A 13 5.68 -28.35 -6.09
C VAL A 13 4.84 -28.90 -4.94
N THR A 14 5.27 -30.06 -4.45
CA THR A 14 4.84 -30.67 -3.19
C THR A 14 6.02 -30.65 -2.22
N ILE A 15 5.78 -30.18 -0.99
CA ILE A 15 6.72 -30.26 0.13
C ILE A 15 6.23 -31.35 1.09
N ASP A 16 7.03 -32.39 1.29
CA ASP A 16 6.72 -33.52 2.15
C ASP A 16 7.98 -34.03 2.89
N ARG A 17 7.87 -35.18 3.55
CA ARG A 17 9.02 -35.77 4.24
C ARG A 17 9.97 -36.44 3.26
N LEU A 18 11.26 -36.31 3.57
CA LEU A 18 12.27 -37.15 2.97
C LEU A 18 12.07 -38.62 3.37
N THR A 19 12.41 -39.51 2.45
CA THR A 19 12.32 -40.96 2.58
C THR A 19 13.65 -41.61 2.23
N ALA A 20 13.79 -42.91 2.53
CA ALA A 20 14.99 -43.66 2.16
C ALA A 20 15.24 -43.68 0.63
N ALA A 21 14.20 -43.52 -0.20
CA ALA A 21 14.32 -43.48 -1.65
C ALA A 21 15.00 -42.19 -2.16
N ASP A 22 15.05 -41.15 -1.33
CA ASP A 22 15.61 -39.84 -1.70
C ASP A 22 17.12 -39.76 -1.54
N VAL A 23 17.71 -40.71 -0.82
CA VAL A 23 19.12 -40.67 -0.40
C VAL A 23 20.07 -40.52 -1.58
N GLU A 24 19.89 -41.29 -2.65
CA GLU A 24 20.78 -41.23 -3.84
C GLU A 24 20.65 -39.89 -4.58
N THR A 25 19.42 -39.40 -4.76
CA THR A 25 19.18 -38.11 -5.43
C THR A 25 19.76 -36.96 -4.59
N MET A 26 19.59 -37.03 -3.28
CA MET A 26 20.16 -36.07 -2.33
C MET A 26 21.68 -36.06 -2.35
N LEU A 27 22.31 -37.24 -2.33
CA LEU A 27 23.76 -37.36 -2.43
C LEU A 27 24.29 -36.69 -3.69
N ALA A 28 23.62 -36.89 -4.83
CA ALA A 28 24.03 -36.31 -6.10
C ALA A 28 24.04 -34.77 -6.03
N TYR A 29 22.95 -34.13 -5.62
CA TYR A 29 22.91 -32.66 -5.62
C TYR A 29 23.65 -32.03 -4.43
N LYS A 30 23.79 -32.68 -3.27
CA LYS A 30 24.55 -32.12 -2.14
C LYS A 30 26.07 -32.21 -2.31
N ASN A 31 26.54 -33.08 -3.21
CA ASN A 31 27.95 -33.13 -3.64
C ASN A 31 28.24 -32.28 -4.88
N ASP A 32 27.23 -31.69 -5.52
CA ASP A 32 27.44 -30.75 -6.61
C ASP A 32 28.14 -29.48 -6.08
N ALA A 33 29.22 -29.07 -6.74
CA ALA A 33 30.05 -27.94 -6.31
C ALA A 33 29.28 -26.62 -6.26
N VAL A 34 28.31 -26.40 -7.15
CA VAL A 34 27.48 -25.20 -7.19
C VAL A 34 26.52 -25.18 -6.01
N VAL A 35 25.89 -26.31 -5.69
CA VAL A 35 24.97 -26.41 -4.55
C VAL A 35 25.71 -26.27 -3.22
N ALA A 36 26.87 -26.92 -3.09
CA ALA A 36 27.65 -26.95 -1.86
C ALA A 36 28.45 -25.65 -1.60
N GLN A 37 28.61 -24.77 -2.60
CA GLN A 37 29.49 -23.59 -2.53
C GLN A 37 29.27 -22.70 -1.29
N HIS A 38 28.02 -22.55 -0.87
CA HIS A 38 27.62 -21.67 0.24
C HIS A 38 27.05 -22.43 1.44
N GLN A 39 27.35 -23.72 1.54
CA GLN A 39 26.76 -24.61 2.54
C GLN A 39 27.78 -24.95 3.63
N ALA A 40 27.27 -25.21 4.83
CA ALA A 40 28.11 -25.50 5.99
C ALA A 40 28.43 -27.01 6.17
N TRP A 41 27.83 -27.90 5.36
CA TRP A 41 28.12 -29.33 5.45
C TRP A 41 29.48 -29.71 4.83
N ALA A 42 30.06 -30.81 5.32
CA ALA A 42 31.34 -31.32 4.82
C ALA A 42 31.19 -31.98 3.43
N LEU A 43 32.24 -31.89 2.60
CA LEU A 43 32.38 -32.70 1.38
C LEU A 43 33.49 -33.76 1.54
N PRO A 44 33.32 -34.97 1.00
CA PRO A 44 32.11 -35.43 0.32
C PRO A 44 30.94 -35.59 1.31
N PHE A 45 29.75 -35.17 0.90
CA PHE A 45 28.52 -35.41 1.66
C PHE A 45 28.24 -36.91 1.58
N THR A 46 28.36 -37.61 2.71
CA THR A 46 28.42 -39.07 2.70
C THR A 46 27.03 -39.72 2.74
N LEU A 47 26.95 -40.99 2.35
CA LEU A 47 25.74 -41.79 2.49
C LEU A 47 25.25 -41.85 3.95
N ALA A 48 26.16 -41.83 4.92
CA ALA A 48 25.81 -41.77 6.34
C ALA A 48 25.18 -40.42 6.73
N ASP A 49 25.67 -39.31 6.16
CA ASP A 49 25.10 -37.97 6.40
C ASP A 49 23.71 -37.85 5.79
N ALA A 50 23.54 -38.32 4.55
CA ALA A 50 22.23 -38.35 3.88
C ALA A 50 21.20 -39.16 4.67
N ARG A 51 21.54 -40.38 5.10
CA ARG A 51 20.65 -41.22 5.92
C ARG A 51 20.31 -40.57 7.25
N ARG A 52 21.27 -39.89 7.89
CA ARG A 52 21.04 -39.17 9.16
C ARG A 52 20.08 -38.00 8.97
N LEU A 53 20.22 -37.25 7.88
CA LEU A 53 19.36 -36.11 7.56
C LEU A 53 17.92 -36.55 7.23
N VAL A 54 17.76 -37.63 6.47
CA VAL A 54 16.44 -38.26 6.26
C VAL A 54 15.83 -38.67 7.60
N ALA A 55 16.60 -39.34 8.45
CA ALA A 55 16.14 -39.80 9.76
C ALA A 55 15.86 -38.66 10.76
N SER A 56 16.50 -37.50 10.63
CA SER A 56 16.27 -36.33 11.48
C SER A 56 15.01 -35.54 11.13
N THR A 57 14.25 -35.97 10.11
CA THR A 57 12.98 -35.35 9.73
C THR A 57 11.87 -35.83 10.68
N VAL A 58 12.01 -35.45 11.94
CA VAL A 58 11.15 -35.83 13.07
C VAL A 58 10.38 -34.60 13.54
N GLY A 59 9.11 -34.78 13.92
CA GLY A 59 8.24 -33.68 14.33
C GLY A 59 6.83 -33.92 13.81
N GLU A 60 5.83 -33.76 14.67
CA GLU A 60 4.43 -34.00 14.31
C GLU A 60 3.86 -32.88 13.42
N HIS A 61 4.33 -31.65 13.61
CA HIS A 61 3.88 -30.46 12.89
C HIS A 61 5.02 -29.84 12.06
N LEU A 62 4.67 -28.94 11.12
CA LEU A 62 5.62 -28.34 10.17
C LEU A 62 6.67 -27.49 10.89
N GLU A 63 6.25 -26.68 11.86
CA GLU A 63 7.09 -25.77 12.63
C GLU A 63 8.08 -26.49 13.55
N MET A 64 7.79 -27.74 13.92
CA MET A 64 8.66 -28.63 14.69
C MET A 64 9.69 -29.36 13.81
N GLY A 65 9.76 -29.00 12.53
CA GLY A 65 10.29 -29.82 11.46
C GLY A 65 11.79 -30.09 11.46
N GLY A 66 12.27 -30.47 10.28
CA GLY A 66 13.65 -30.79 9.96
C GLY A 66 13.90 -30.58 8.48
N GLN A 67 14.64 -31.48 7.84
CA GLN A 67 14.88 -31.40 6.40
C GLN A 67 13.69 -31.98 5.62
N LEU A 68 12.97 -31.15 4.87
CA LEU A 68 11.81 -31.56 4.08
C LEU A 68 12.17 -31.65 2.59
N ALA A 69 11.53 -32.57 1.89
CA ALA A 69 11.72 -32.79 0.47
C ALA A 69 10.96 -31.73 -0.34
N ILE A 70 11.59 -31.21 -1.40
CA ILE A 70 10.91 -30.43 -2.44
C ILE A 70 10.75 -31.34 -3.65
N ARG A 71 9.51 -31.63 -4.03
CA ARG A 71 9.19 -32.47 -5.20
C ARG A 71 8.42 -31.69 -6.24
N THR A 72 8.63 -32.00 -7.52
CA THR A 72 7.68 -31.59 -8.56
C THR A 72 6.38 -32.37 -8.39
N ASN A 73 5.25 -31.73 -8.67
CA ASN A 73 3.98 -32.42 -8.78
C ASN A 73 4.03 -33.42 -9.95
N ALA A 74 3.45 -34.60 -9.76
CA ALA A 74 3.36 -35.59 -10.83
C ALA A 74 2.48 -35.07 -11.97
N THR A 75 2.92 -35.31 -13.21
CA THR A 75 2.10 -35.08 -14.41
C THR A 75 1.71 -36.44 -15.01
N SER A 76 0.75 -36.46 -15.93
CA SER A 76 0.39 -37.70 -16.65
C SER A 76 1.58 -38.35 -17.38
N SER A 77 2.62 -37.57 -17.68
CA SER A 77 3.84 -38.00 -18.38
C SER A 77 5.07 -38.24 -17.50
N SER A 78 5.06 -37.84 -16.22
CA SER A 78 6.22 -37.95 -15.33
C SER A 78 5.83 -38.05 -13.87
N GLY A 79 6.44 -38.97 -13.12
CA GLY A 79 6.27 -39.07 -11.67
C GLY A 79 6.80 -37.84 -10.92
N ALA A 80 6.50 -37.76 -9.62
CA ALA A 80 7.08 -36.75 -8.74
C ALA A 80 8.60 -36.95 -8.62
N VAL A 81 9.38 -35.88 -8.77
CA VAL A 81 10.85 -35.93 -8.73
C VAL A 81 11.35 -35.06 -7.59
N LEU A 82 12.30 -35.56 -6.80
CA LEU A 82 12.99 -34.75 -5.79
C LEU A 82 13.90 -33.72 -6.48
N VAL A 83 13.65 -32.44 -6.23
CA VAL A 83 14.36 -31.32 -6.88
C VAL A 83 15.19 -30.49 -5.91
N GLY A 84 15.06 -30.75 -4.61
CA GLY A 84 15.76 -30.03 -3.57
C GLY A 84 15.22 -30.36 -2.18
N ASP A 85 15.65 -29.59 -1.20
CA ASP A 85 15.20 -29.69 0.17
C ASP A 85 15.03 -28.31 0.83
N VAL A 86 14.08 -28.22 1.75
CA VAL A 86 13.86 -27.04 2.60
C VAL A 86 14.08 -27.45 4.06
N TYR A 87 14.85 -26.66 4.78
CA TYR A 87 15.09 -26.82 6.20
C TYR A 87 14.13 -25.91 6.95
N VAL A 88 13.45 -26.45 7.95
CA VAL A 88 12.53 -25.71 8.84
C VAL A 88 12.81 -26.16 10.26
N HIS A 89 13.14 -25.22 11.16
CA HIS A 89 13.43 -25.57 12.55
C HIS A 89 13.12 -24.40 13.50
N PRO A 90 12.62 -24.65 14.72
CA PRO A 90 12.48 -23.62 15.74
C PRO A 90 13.80 -22.94 16.06
N VAL A 91 13.80 -21.61 16.16
CA VAL A 91 14.99 -20.88 16.58
C VAL A 91 15.19 -21.08 18.08
N ALA A 92 16.38 -21.52 18.47
CA ALA A 92 16.71 -21.80 19.86
C ALA A 92 16.49 -20.54 20.73
N GLY A 93 15.69 -20.69 21.78
CA GLY A 93 15.36 -19.60 22.71
C GLY A 93 14.30 -18.60 22.21
N VAL A 94 13.74 -18.77 21.01
CA VAL A 94 12.71 -17.88 20.46
C VAL A 94 11.50 -18.70 19.99
N ALA A 95 10.58 -18.96 20.92
CA ALA A 95 9.46 -19.90 20.71
C ALA A 95 8.53 -19.56 19.53
N HIS A 96 8.47 -18.30 19.09
CA HIS A 96 7.60 -17.83 18.01
C HIS A 96 8.31 -17.68 16.65
N ALA A 97 9.59 -18.09 16.56
CA ALA A 97 10.41 -17.90 15.36
C ALA A 97 10.90 -19.23 14.78
N ILE A 98 10.81 -19.34 13.45
CA ILE A 98 11.24 -20.51 12.69
C ILE A 98 12.36 -20.10 11.73
N GLU A 99 13.44 -20.85 11.70
CA GLU A 99 14.47 -20.72 10.68
C GLU A 99 14.08 -21.51 9.42
N LEU A 100 14.31 -20.90 8.26
CA LEU A 100 14.09 -21.50 6.96
C LEU A 100 15.37 -21.44 6.12
N GLY A 101 15.80 -22.60 5.61
CA GLY A 101 16.86 -22.75 4.62
C GLY A 101 16.38 -23.50 3.39
N ILE A 102 17.00 -23.31 2.22
CA ILE A 102 16.61 -24.01 0.99
C ILE A 102 17.81 -24.37 0.12
N SER A 103 17.78 -25.57 -0.44
CA SER A 103 18.74 -26.08 -1.42
C SER A 103 18.00 -26.63 -2.64
N MET A 104 18.49 -26.31 -3.84
CA MET A 104 17.91 -26.79 -5.11
C MET A 104 18.99 -27.46 -5.95
N SER A 105 18.66 -28.62 -6.51
CA SER A 105 19.50 -29.26 -7.53
C SER A 105 19.70 -28.34 -8.73
N VAL A 106 20.92 -28.31 -9.28
CA VAL A 106 21.32 -27.41 -10.38
C VAL A 106 20.37 -27.50 -11.57
N ALA A 107 19.92 -28.71 -11.92
CA ALA A 107 19.00 -28.96 -13.03
C ALA A 107 17.62 -28.26 -12.89
N PHE A 108 17.28 -27.80 -11.69
CA PHE A 108 16.00 -27.19 -11.34
C PHE A 108 16.11 -25.73 -10.89
N GLN A 109 17.34 -25.18 -10.85
CA GLN A 109 17.55 -23.76 -10.58
C GLN A 109 17.09 -22.89 -11.77
N GLY A 110 16.82 -21.59 -11.50
CA GLY A 110 16.38 -20.64 -12.51
C GLY A 110 14.92 -20.80 -13.01
N LYS A 111 14.20 -21.83 -12.56
CA LYS A 111 12.81 -22.14 -13.00
C LYS A 111 11.71 -21.58 -12.09
N GLY A 112 12.09 -20.80 -11.08
CA GLY A 112 11.17 -20.21 -10.09
C GLY A 112 10.69 -21.17 -8.99
N LEU A 113 11.08 -22.45 -9.03
CA LEU A 113 10.65 -23.46 -8.06
C LEU A 113 11.05 -23.12 -6.62
N ALA A 114 12.26 -22.58 -6.41
CA ALA A 114 12.69 -22.14 -5.07
C ALA A 114 11.76 -21.07 -4.46
N THR A 115 11.36 -20.08 -5.27
CA THR A 115 10.45 -19.00 -4.83
C THR A 115 9.08 -19.56 -4.46
N GLU A 116 8.57 -20.49 -5.27
CA GLU A 116 7.30 -21.16 -4.99
C GLU A 116 7.38 -22.03 -3.73
N SER A 117 8.46 -22.80 -3.54
CA SER A 117 8.69 -23.60 -2.33
C SER A 117 8.76 -22.74 -1.07
N VAL A 118 9.55 -21.65 -1.08
CA VAL A 118 9.65 -20.75 0.09
C VAL A 118 8.29 -20.15 0.44
N ARG A 119 7.55 -19.63 -0.54
CA ARG A 119 6.21 -19.07 -0.30
C ARG A 119 5.25 -20.12 0.25
N THR A 120 5.23 -21.32 -0.33
CA THR A 120 4.37 -22.42 0.12
C THR A 120 4.63 -22.80 1.58
N VAL A 121 5.90 -22.89 1.98
CA VAL A 121 6.28 -23.20 3.36
C VAL A 121 5.94 -22.06 4.30
N VAL A 122 6.22 -20.81 3.91
CA VAL A 122 5.89 -19.61 4.70
C VAL A 122 4.39 -19.49 4.94
N ASP A 123 3.57 -19.70 3.91
CA ASP A 123 2.11 -19.65 4.03
C ASP A 123 1.59 -20.71 5.02
N ALA A 124 2.14 -21.93 4.93
CA ALA A 124 1.80 -23.01 5.85
C ALA A 124 2.26 -22.73 7.29
N LEU A 125 3.46 -22.16 7.48
CA LEU A 125 3.98 -21.78 8.80
C LEU A 125 3.12 -20.71 9.46
N PHE A 126 2.77 -19.64 8.74
CA PHE A 126 1.90 -18.59 9.29
C PHE A 126 0.44 -19.03 9.45
N GLY A 127 0.03 -20.13 8.81
CA GLY A 127 -1.23 -20.81 9.12
C GLY A 127 -1.34 -21.27 10.58
N ASN A 128 -0.21 -21.55 11.25
CA ASN A 128 -0.16 -21.80 12.68
C ASN A 128 -0.01 -20.47 13.45
N ALA A 129 -1.01 -20.12 14.27
CA ALA A 129 -1.06 -18.87 15.03
C ALA A 129 0.15 -18.63 15.96
N ASP A 130 0.82 -19.70 16.42
CA ASP A 130 1.95 -19.62 17.35
C ASP A 130 3.26 -19.17 16.66
N VAL A 131 3.34 -19.28 15.32
CA VAL A 131 4.48 -18.78 14.55
C VAL A 131 4.27 -17.29 14.26
N HIS A 132 5.15 -16.43 14.74
CA HIS A 132 5.09 -14.98 14.48
C HIS A 132 6.15 -14.52 13.49
N ARG A 133 7.20 -15.32 13.27
CA ARG A 133 8.38 -14.91 12.49
C ARG A 133 9.03 -16.07 11.77
N VAL A 134 9.48 -15.82 10.55
CA VAL A 134 10.36 -16.71 9.79
C VAL A 134 11.67 -16.00 9.51
N LEU A 135 12.79 -16.66 9.78
CA LEU A 135 14.15 -16.15 9.63
C LEU A 135 14.89 -16.94 8.56
N ALA A 136 15.82 -16.31 7.87
CA ALA A 136 16.78 -16.99 7.01
C ALA A 136 18.16 -16.36 7.12
N TYR A 137 19.18 -17.23 7.19
CA TYR A 137 20.58 -16.84 7.17
C TYR A 137 21.15 -17.15 5.78
N VAL A 138 21.72 -16.15 5.13
CA VAL A 138 22.21 -16.29 3.77
C VAL A 138 23.64 -15.78 3.70
N ALA A 139 24.58 -16.62 3.29
CA ALA A 139 25.95 -16.20 3.03
C ALA A 139 25.97 -14.94 2.14
N ALA A 140 26.72 -13.91 2.54
CA ALA A 140 26.70 -12.59 1.89
C ALA A 140 27.15 -12.66 0.41
N ALA A 141 27.94 -13.68 0.04
CA ALA A 141 28.35 -13.93 -1.34
C ALA A 141 27.27 -14.62 -2.20
N ASN A 142 26.23 -15.22 -1.60
CA ASN A 142 25.20 -15.98 -2.30
C ASN A 142 24.12 -15.05 -2.89
N THR A 143 24.46 -14.33 -3.96
CA THR A 143 23.55 -13.36 -4.60
C THR A 143 22.24 -13.98 -5.10
N ALA A 144 22.23 -15.28 -5.42
CA ALA A 144 21.02 -15.98 -5.86
C ALA A 144 20.01 -16.14 -4.72
N SER A 145 20.44 -16.59 -3.54
CA SER A 145 19.58 -16.69 -2.36
C SER A 145 19.20 -15.32 -1.80
N LEU A 146 20.10 -14.32 -1.84
CA LEU A 146 19.74 -12.94 -1.45
C LEU A 146 18.53 -12.44 -2.25
N ARG A 147 18.57 -12.56 -3.59
CA ARG A 147 17.46 -12.20 -4.48
C ARG A 147 16.22 -13.09 -4.31
N LEU A 148 16.39 -14.32 -3.86
CA LEU A 148 15.27 -15.22 -3.59
C LEU A 148 14.45 -14.70 -2.40
N PHE A 149 15.11 -14.39 -1.28
CA PHE A 149 14.43 -13.92 -0.07
C PHE A 149 13.83 -12.53 -0.25
N ASP A 150 14.54 -11.61 -0.94
CA ASP A 150 13.98 -10.30 -1.33
C ASP A 150 12.66 -10.48 -2.11
N ARG A 151 12.62 -11.39 -3.11
CA ARG A 151 11.39 -11.67 -3.89
C ARG A 151 10.28 -12.39 -3.12
N CYS A 152 10.63 -13.05 -2.02
CA CYS A 152 9.65 -13.68 -1.13
C CYS A 152 9.10 -12.70 -0.08
N GLY A 153 9.50 -11.42 -0.13
CA GLY A 153 9.00 -10.37 0.76
C GLY A 153 9.73 -10.28 2.10
N PHE A 154 10.80 -11.06 2.30
CA PHE A 154 11.63 -10.95 3.50
C PHE A 154 12.38 -9.63 3.49
N GLN A 155 12.54 -9.04 4.68
CA GLN A 155 13.34 -7.84 4.89
C GLN A 155 14.74 -8.22 5.37
N ARG A 156 15.75 -7.44 4.96
CA ARG A 156 17.12 -7.57 5.46
C ARG A 156 17.22 -6.84 6.79
N GLU A 157 17.54 -7.56 7.85
CA GLU A 157 17.53 -7.02 9.22
C GLU A 157 18.94 -6.76 9.76
N GLY A 158 19.97 -7.36 9.14
CA GLY A 158 21.35 -7.10 9.50
C GLY A 158 22.35 -8.02 8.80
N THR A 159 23.63 -7.81 9.11
CA THR A 159 24.73 -8.66 8.65
C THR A 159 25.48 -9.21 9.85
N LEU A 160 25.52 -10.53 9.98
CA LEU A 160 26.36 -11.25 10.92
C LEU A 160 27.76 -11.37 10.32
N ARG A 161 28.70 -10.55 10.79
CA ARG A 161 30.08 -10.57 10.33
C ARG A 161 30.78 -11.82 10.88
N ASP A 162 31.50 -12.53 10.01
CA ASP A 162 32.28 -13.73 10.35
C ASP A 162 31.46 -14.77 11.15
N SER A 163 30.19 -14.93 10.78
CA SER A 163 29.17 -15.73 11.46
C SER A 163 29.57 -17.19 11.63
N TYR A 164 30.11 -17.79 10.56
CA TYR A 164 30.56 -19.17 10.60
C TYR A 164 31.84 -19.37 9.80
N ARG A 165 32.55 -20.45 10.10
CA ARG A 165 33.70 -20.89 9.33
C ARG A 165 33.24 -21.85 8.24
N SER A 166 33.47 -21.48 6.98
CA SER A 166 33.29 -22.40 5.85
C SER A 166 34.21 -23.60 5.96
N ARG A 167 33.92 -24.63 5.15
CA ARG A 167 34.76 -25.83 5.03
C ARG A 167 36.23 -25.52 4.74
N ASP A 168 36.50 -24.52 3.90
CA ASP A 168 37.85 -24.19 3.46
C ASP A 168 38.57 -23.26 4.47
N GLY A 169 38.01 -23.10 5.67
CA GLY A 169 38.58 -22.34 6.77
C GLY A 169 38.31 -20.84 6.71
N ALA A 170 37.73 -20.32 5.62
CA ALA A 170 37.36 -18.91 5.51
C ALA A 170 36.17 -18.57 6.43
N LEU A 171 36.24 -17.42 7.08
CA LEU A 171 35.12 -16.85 7.82
C LEU A 171 34.11 -16.28 6.84
N ILE A 172 32.84 -16.64 7.01
CA ILE A 172 31.74 -16.24 6.15
C ILE A 172 30.81 -15.31 6.93
N SER A 173 30.54 -14.15 6.34
CA SER A 173 29.49 -13.25 6.83
C SER A 173 28.14 -13.64 6.21
N GLU A 174 27.07 -13.50 6.98
CA GLU A 174 25.70 -13.82 6.56
C GLU A 174 24.81 -12.58 6.65
N VAL A 175 23.86 -12.46 5.73
CA VAL A 175 22.76 -11.51 5.80
C VAL A 175 21.60 -12.20 6.50
N LEU A 176 21.11 -11.59 7.57
CA LEU A 176 19.91 -12.02 8.29
C LEU A 176 18.68 -11.44 7.59
N PHE A 177 17.77 -12.32 7.20
CA PHE A 177 16.46 -11.99 6.70
C PHE A 177 15.38 -12.31 7.72
N GLY A 178 14.37 -11.45 7.82
CA GLY A 178 13.18 -11.68 8.61
C GLY A 178 11.90 -11.42 7.81
N LEU A 179 10.91 -12.26 8.04
CA LEU A 179 9.52 -12.05 7.59
C LEU A 179 8.62 -12.25 8.81
N THR A 180 7.77 -11.27 9.09
CA THR A 180 6.81 -11.35 10.21
C THR A 180 5.43 -11.74 9.73
N ARG A 181 4.59 -12.21 10.66
CA ARG A 181 3.16 -12.43 10.43
C ARG A 181 2.48 -11.16 9.91
N SER A 182 2.89 -9.99 10.37
CA SER A 182 2.34 -8.71 9.91
C SER A 182 2.64 -8.48 8.43
N ASP A 183 3.89 -8.67 8.01
CA ASP A 183 4.31 -8.54 6.61
C ASP A 183 3.53 -9.49 5.70
N TRP A 184 3.42 -10.76 6.11
CA TRP A 184 2.67 -11.79 5.40
C TRP A 184 1.18 -11.46 5.29
N SER A 185 0.54 -11.07 6.39
CA SER A 185 -0.88 -10.73 6.40
C SER A 185 -1.19 -9.50 5.55
N THR A 186 -0.28 -8.53 5.53
CA THR A 186 -0.37 -7.32 4.69
C THR A 186 -0.26 -7.70 3.22
N ALA A 187 0.68 -8.56 2.86
CA ALA A 187 0.84 -9.06 1.49
C ALA A 187 -0.40 -9.83 1.00
N LEU A 188 -0.99 -10.69 1.84
CA LEU A 188 -2.22 -11.41 1.50
C LEU A 188 -3.41 -10.46 1.32
N ARG A 189 -3.56 -9.47 2.21
CA ARG A 189 -4.65 -8.48 2.09
C ARG A 189 -4.52 -7.64 0.81
N ARG A 190 -3.30 -7.25 0.44
CA ARG A 190 -3.00 -6.56 -0.82
C ARG A 190 -3.36 -7.41 -2.04
N GLN A 191 -3.00 -8.69 -2.03
CA GLN A 191 -3.31 -9.58 -3.15
C GLN A 191 -4.81 -9.87 -3.29
N ALA A 192 -5.52 -10.01 -2.17
CA ALA A 192 -6.96 -10.24 -2.18
C ALA A 192 -7.75 -8.99 -2.57
N SER A 193 -7.25 -7.79 -2.25
CA SER A 193 -7.99 -6.56 -2.53
C SER A 193 -8.13 -6.29 -4.04
N PRO A 194 -9.29 -5.79 -4.49
CA PRO A 194 -9.46 -5.34 -5.87
C PRO A 194 -8.62 -4.09 -6.20
N PHE A 195 -8.10 -3.39 -5.19
CA PHE A 195 -7.37 -2.14 -5.34
C PHE A 195 -5.97 -2.21 -4.70
N ASP A 196 -4.96 -1.70 -5.40
CA ASP A 196 -3.60 -1.54 -4.85
C ASP A 196 -3.42 -0.17 -4.20
N VAL A 197 -4.08 0.83 -4.78
CA VAL A 197 -4.00 2.24 -4.38
C VAL A 197 -5.41 2.74 -4.03
N VAL A 198 -5.52 3.37 -2.86
CA VAL A 198 -6.68 4.15 -2.47
C VAL A 198 -6.22 5.60 -2.35
N ALA A 199 -6.70 6.43 -3.27
CA ALA A 199 -6.45 7.85 -3.28
C ALA A 199 -7.56 8.61 -2.56
N PHE A 200 -7.22 9.70 -1.90
CA PHE A 200 -8.14 10.56 -1.18
C PHE A 200 -8.05 11.98 -1.72
N ASP A 201 -9.20 12.61 -1.91
CA ASP A 201 -9.27 14.07 -1.89
C ASP A 201 -8.95 14.58 -0.48
N ALA A 202 -8.66 15.88 -0.36
CA ALA A 202 -8.25 16.51 0.87
C ALA A 202 -9.36 17.40 1.45
N ASP A 203 -9.65 18.51 0.77
CA ASP A 203 -10.62 19.51 1.21
C ASP A 203 -12.02 18.88 1.22
N ASP A 204 -12.73 19.02 2.34
CA ASP A 204 -14.08 18.50 2.60
C ASP A 204 -14.26 16.98 2.50
N THR A 205 -13.15 16.25 2.37
CA THR A 205 -13.06 14.78 2.46
C THR A 205 -12.26 14.32 3.68
N LEU A 206 -11.13 14.99 3.98
CA LEU A 206 -10.27 14.70 5.15
C LEU A 206 -10.31 15.82 6.19
N TRP A 207 -10.55 17.06 5.76
CA TRP A 207 -10.62 18.22 6.64
C TRP A 207 -11.60 19.26 6.11
N HIS A 208 -12.13 20.08 6.99
CA HIS A 208 -13.03 21.17 6.62
C HIS A 208 -12.31 22.22 5.77
N SER A 209 -12.94 22.65 4.68
CA SER A 209 -12.46 23.76 3.83
C SER A 209 -13.59 24.70 3.42
N GLU A 210 -14.74 24.16 2.99
CA GLU A 210 -15.84 24.97 2.46
C GLU A 210 -16.46 25.93 3.49
N ASP A 211 -16.48 25.54 4.78
CA ASP A 211 -17.00 26.36 5.89
C ASP A 211 -16.36 27.77 5.90
N SER A 212 -15.06 27.84 5.64
CA SER A 212 -14.28 29.08 5.68
C SER A 212 -14.57 29.96 4.49
N PHE A 213 -14.84 29.39 3.32
CA PHE A 213 -15.29 30.13 2.12
C PHE A 213 -16.68 30.72 2.33
N PHE A 214 -17.63 29.96 2.89
CA PHE A 214 -18.94 30.49 3.24
C PHE A 214 -18.87 31.63 4.25
N ALA A 215 -18.07 31.47 5.31
CA ALA A 215 -17.88 32.52 6.31
C ALA A 215 -17.24 33.79 5.71
N ALA A 216 -16.24 33.62 4.83
CA ALA A 216 -15.58 34.73 4.16
C ALA A 216 -16.49 35.44 3.15
N GLU A 217 -17.32 34.71 2.41
CA GLU A 217 -18.32 35.28 1.51
C GLU A 217 -19.35 36.11 2.28
N GLN A 218 -19.86 35.61 3.41
CA GLN A 218 -20.79 36.38 4.23
C GLN A 218 -20.12 37.64 4.80
N ALA A 219 -18.88 37.51 5.31
CA ALA A 219 -18.11 38.65 5.80
C ALA A 219 -17.84 39.70 4.70
N PHE A 220 -17.60 39.25 3.46
CA PHE A 220 -17.47 40.12 2.30
C PHE A 220 -18.76 40.89 2.04
N VAL A 221 -19.91 40.22 2.02
CA VAL A 221 -21.22 40.84 1.82
C VAL A 221 -21.50 41.88 2.91
N ASP A 222 -21.27 41.54 4.17
CA ASP A 222 -21.52 42.44 5.31
C ASP A 222 -20.60 43.67 5.29
N LEU A 223 -19.34 43.49 4.88
CA LEU A 223 -18.35 44.56 4.85
C LEU A 223 -18.53 45.50 3.66
N VAL A 224 -18.85 44.97 2.49
CA VAL A 224 -18.95 45.75 1.24
C VAL A 224 -20.35 46.31 1.03
N GLY A 225 -21.39 45.57 1.41
CA GLY A 225 -22.80 45.92 1.20
C GLY A 225 -23.18 47.36 1.57
N PRO A 226 -22.74 47.93 2.71
CA PRO A 226 -23.05 49.31 3.08
C PRO A 226 -22.54 50.40 2.12
N TYR A 227 -21.65 50.06 1.17
CA TYR A 227 -21.01 51.00 0.25
C TYR A 227 -21.45 50.85 -1.20
N VAL A 228 -22.44 49.98 -1.45
CA VAL A 228 -22.93 49.63 -2.79
C VAL A 228 -24.29 50.29 -3.04
N ASP A 229 -24.56 50.64 -4.30
CA ASP A 229 -25.87 51.20 -4.69
C ASP A 229 -27.01 50.20 -4.46
N ASP A 230 -28.20 50.73 -4.12
CA ASP A 230 -29.41 49.95 -3.96
C ASP A 230 -29.71 49.12 -5.22
N GLY A 231 -30.04 47.83 -5.03
CA GLY A 231 -30.40 46.90 -6.10
C GLY A 231 -29.23 46.08 -6.67
N ILE A 232 -28.00 46.29 -6.21
CA ILE A 232 -26.87 45.41 -6.54
C ILE A 232 -26.81 44.25 -5.54
N ASP A 233 -26.81 43.03 -6.07
CA ASP A 233 -26.54 41.82 -5.28
C ASP A 233 -25.01 41.61 -5.18
N VAL A 234 -24.47 41.89 -3.99
CA VAL A 234 -23.03 41.83 -3.69
C VAL A 234 -22.48 40.41 -3.85
N LYS A 235 -23.24 39.39 -3.43
CA LYS A 235 -22.83 38.00 -3.52
C LYS A 235 -22.81 37.54 -4.99
N ALA A 236 -23.87 37.84 -5.74
CA ALA A 236 -23.91 37.50 -7.16
C ALA A 236 -22.79 38.19 -7.95
N ALA A 237 -22.43 39.43 -7.59
CA ALA A 237 -21.31 40.14 -8.19
C ALA A 237 -19.97 39.44 -7.90
N LEU A 238 -19.73 38.97 -6.67
CA LEU A 238 -18.53 38.21 -6.32
C LEU A 238 -18.45 36.91 -7.12
N THR A 239 -19.52 36.12 -7.14
CA THR A 239 -19.59 34.88 -7.92
C THR A 239 -19.32 35.10 -9.41
N ALA A 240 -19.80 36.22 -9.98
CA ALA A 240 -19.56 36.57 -11.38
C ALA A 240 -18.08 36.89 -11.64
N THR A 241 -17.42 37.62 -10.74
CA THR A 241 -15.98 37.92 -10.83
C THR A 241 -15.13 36.65 -10.71
N GLU A 242 -15.44 35.77 -9.76
CA GLU A 242 -14.72 34.49 -9.62
C GLU A 242 -14.81 33.64 -10.88
N ARG A 243 -16.01 33.50 -11.46
CA ARG A 243 -16.22 32.77 -12.72
C ARG A 243 -15.43 33.37 -13.87
N ARG A 244 -15.38 34.71 -13.97
CA ARG A 244 -14.59 35.42 -14.98
C ARG A 244 -13.10 35.13 -14.80
N ASN A 245 -12.61 35.15 -13.57
CA ASN A 245 -11.17 35.05 -13.26
C ASN A 245 -10.63 33.62 -13.22
N LEU A 246 -11.51 32.62 -13.18
CA LEU A 246 -11.14 31.21 -12.99
C LEU A 246 -10.01 30.73 -13.92
N HIS A 247 -10.02 31.15 -15.18
CA HIS A 247 -9.00 30.77 -16.18
C HIS A 247 -7.65 31.49 -16.01
N ILE A 248 -7.60 32.56 -15.21
CA ILE A 248 -6.41 33.38 -14.95
C ILE A 248 -5.80 33.01 -13.61
N THR A 249 -6.62 33.01 -12.56
CA THR A 249 -6.16 32.86 -11.17
C THR A 249 -6.29 31.44 -10.64
N GLY A 250 -7.09 30.59 -11.31
CA GLY A 250 -7.36 29.24 -10.86
C GLY A 250 -8.24 29.21 -9.61
N TYR A 251 -7.99 28.22 -8.75
CA TYR A 251 -8.78 27.93 -7.55
C TYR A 251 -8.00 28.25 -6.27
N GLY A 252 -8.73 28.41 -5.17
CA GLY A 252 -8.18 28.56 -3.82
C GLY A 252 -8.18 29.99 -3.28
N VAL A 253 -7.74 30.13 -2.04
CA VAL A 253 -7.91 31.35 -1.22
C VAL A 253 -7.30 32.60 -1.87
N LYS A 254 -6.15 32.49 -2.56
CA LYS A 254 -5.53 33.63 -3.26
C LYS A 254 -6.36 34.11 -4.45
N ALA A 255 -6.91 33.19 -5.24
CA ALA A 255 -7.77 33.49 -6.37
C ALA A 255 -9.10 34.12 -5.90
N PHE A 256 -9.67 33.57 -4.82
CA PHE A 256 -10.85 34.11 -4.15
C PHE A 256 -10.60 35.52 -3.62
N GLY A 257 -9.48 35.72 -2.92
CA GLY A 257 -9.07 37.01 -2.38
C GLY A 257 -8.90 38.10 -3.43
N LEU A 258 -8.28 37.78 -4.57
CA LEU A 258 -8.18 38.73 -5.68
C LEU A 258 -9.56 39.09 -6.23
N SER A 259 -10.45 38.09 -6.37
CA SER A 259 -11.82 38.28 -6.85
C SER A 259 -12.65 39.13 -5.88
N MET A 260 -12.48 38.97 -4.57
CA MET A 260 -13.10 39.85 -3.56
C MET A 260 -12.65 41.29 -3.73
N ILE A 261 -11.34 41.54 -3.80
CA ILE A 261 -10.78 42.90 -3.92
C ILE A 261 -11.26 43.57 -5.22
N GLU A 262 -11.21 42.83 -6.34
CA GLU A 262 -11.68 43.33 -7.64
C GLU A 262 -13.18 43.62 -7.64
N THR A 263 -13.98 42.73 -7.06
CA THR A 263 -15.43 42.92 -6.95
C THR A 263 -15.73 44.16 -6.14
N ALA A 264 -15.13 44.30 -4.96
CA ALA A 264 -15.34 45.46 -4.08
C ALA A 264 -14.95 46.77 -4.76
N ALA A 265 -13.80 46.80 -5.46
CA ALA A 265 -13.36 47.95 -6.23
C ALA A 265 -14.34 48.28 -7.38
N THR A 266 -14.98 47.28 -7.98
CA THR A 266 -15.91 47.45 -9.10
C THR A 266 -17.28 47.98 -8.64
N ILE A 267 -17.87 47.41 -7.58
CA ILE A 267 -19.25 47.70 -7.19
C ILE A 267 -19.37 48.84 -6.16
N ALA A 268 -18.36 49.04 -5.31
CA ALA A 268 -18.34 50.12 -4.34
C ALA A 268 -17.46 51.31 -4.80
N GLY A 269 -16.40 51.05 -5.57
CA GLY A 269 -15.51 52.09 -6.09
C GLY A 269 -14.88 52.93 -4.99
N GLU A 270 -14.83 54.25 -5.20
CA GLU A 270 -14.28 55.22 -4.24
C GLU A 270 -15.07 55.32 -2.93
N ARG A 271 -16.29 54.77 -2.87
CA ARG A 271 -17.11 54.78 -1.64
C ARG A 271 -16.60 53.80 -0.59
N LEU A 272 -15.81 52.80 -0.98
CA LEU A 272 -15.24 51.82 -0.07
C LEU A 272 -14.05 52.42 0.68
N PRO A 273 -14.10 52.58 2.01
CA PRO A 273 -12.99 53.14 2.76
C PRO A 273 -11.76 52.21 2.71
N MET A 274 -10.57 52.80 2.74
CA MET A 274 -9.31 52.04 2.78
C MET A 274 -9.24 51.05 3.96
N VAL A 275 -9.89 51.35 5.09
CA VAL A 275 -9.97 50.43 6.23
C VAL A 275 -10.77 49.16 5.90
N ALA A 276 -11.86 49.27 5.12
CA ALA A 276 -12.63 48.10 4.67
C ALA A 276 -11.81 47.27 3.68
N MET A 277 -11.07 47.92 2.77
CA MET A 277 -10.14 47.21 1.87
C MET A 277 -9.05 46.45 2.64
N SER A 278 -8.48 47.05 3.69
CA SER A 278 -7.52 46.37 4.56
C SER A 278 -8.13 45.17 5.28
N HIS A 279 -9.40 45.25 5.69
CA HIS A 279 -10.11 44.10 6.29
C HIS A 279 -10.32 42.97 5.29
N LEU A 280 -10.56 43.25 4.00
CA LEU A 280 -10.64 42.21 2.96
C LEU A 280 -9.30 41.48 2.79
N VAL A 281 -8.18 42.20 2.77
CA VAL A 281 -6.84 41.60 2.70
C VAL A 281 -6.57 40.75 3.94
N GLU A 282 -6.96 41.24 5.12
CA GLU A 282 -6.81 40.51 6.37
C GLU A 282 -7.67 39.24 6.42
N LEU A 283 -8.89 39.28 5.90
CA LEU A 283 -9.76 38.11 5.76
C LEU A 283 -9.10 37.01 4.91
N VAL A 284 -8.51 37.38 3.77
CA VAL A 284 -7.75 36.45 2.92
C VAL A 284 -6.55 35.86 3.66
N ARG A 285 -5.82 36.70 4.42
CA ARG A 285 -4.68 36.25 5.23
C ARG A 285 -5.11 35.26 6.32
N GLN A 286 -6.26 35.49 6.95
CA GLN A 286 -6.81 34.59 7.97
C GLN A 286 -7.19 33.24 7.36
N MET A 287 -7.85 33.22 6.20
CA MET A 287 -8.16 31.98 5.49
C MET A 287 -6.89 31.18 5.13
N LEU A 288 -5.80 31.85 4.74
CA LEU A 288 -4.52 31.19 4.41
C LEU A 288 -3.79 30.61 5.63
N LEU A 289 -4.08 31.11 6.82
CA LEU A 289 -3.42 30.73 8.08
C LEU A 289 -4.34 29.90 8.98
N GLU A 290 -5.54 29.58 8.51
CA GLU A 290 -6.49 28.81 9.29
C GLU A 290 -5.90 27.43 9.60
N PRO A 291 -5.94 26.99 10.87
CA PRO A 291 -5.47 25.66 11.22
C PRO A 291 -6.36 24.59 10.55
N VAL A 292 -5.73 23.54 10.05
CA VAL A 292 -6.45 22.40 9.48
C VAL A 292 -7.28 21.71 10.55
N ARG A 293 -8.59 21.61 10.33
CA ARG A 293 -9.53 20.90 11.20
C ARG A 293 -9.97 19.61 10.52
N LEU A 294 -9.49 18.47 11.02
CA LEU A 294 -9.83 17.17 10.46
C LEU A 294 -11.31 16.84 10.64
N LEU A 295 -11.88 16.14 9.66
CA LEU A 295 -13.20 15.53 9.80
C LEU A 295 -13.13 14.36 10.81
N PRO A 296 -14.26 14.03 11.49
CA PRO A 296 -14.29 12.93 12.45
C PRO A 296 -13.80 11.60 11.85
N GLY A 297 -13.00 10.85 12.62
CA GLY A 297 -12.59 9.48 12.24
C GLY A 297 -11.46 9.37 11.21
N VAL A 298 -11.10 10.45 10.51
CA VAL A 298 -10.15 10.44 9.38
C VAL A 298 -8.83 9.75 9.69
N ALA A 299 -8.15 10.13 10.78
CA ALA A 299 -6.86 9.55 11.13
C ALA A 299 -6.94 8.02 11.36
N ALA A 300 -8.01 7.56 12.01
CA ALA A 300 -8.24 6.14 12.26
C ALA A 300 -8.54 5.36 10.97
N VAL A 301 -9.32 5.96 10.07
CA VAL A 301 -9.61 5.36 8.75
C VAL A 301 -8.33 5.24 7.92
N LEU A 302 -7.53 6.31 7.81
CA LEU A 302 -6.27 6.28 7.06
C LEU A 302 -5.30 5.25 7.64
N GLU A 303 -5.17 5.16 8.97
CA GLU A 303 -4.36 4.12 9.61
C GLU A 303 -4.87 2.71 9.25
N GLN A 304 -6.18 2.48 9.30
CA GLN A 304 -6.77 1.18 9.02
C GLN A 304 -6.61 0.77 7.55
N VAL A 305 -6.83 1.69 6.61
CA VAL A 305 -6.71 1.43 5.16
C VAL A 305 -5.25 1.29 4.76
N GLY A 306 -4.34 2.09 5.33
CA GLY A 306 -2.90 2.05 5.06
C GLY A 306 -2.22 0.72 5.43
N ARG A 307 -2.83 -0.07 6.32
CA ARG A 307 -2.37 -1.43 6.64
C ARG A 307 -2.50 -2.40 5.46
N SER A 308 -3.34 -2.13 4.47
CA SER A 308 -3.56 -3.03 3.33
C SER A 308 -3.44 -2.35 1.97
N HIS A 309 -3.34 -1.03 1.90
CA HIS A 309 -3.35 -0.27 0.64
C HIS A 309 -2.25 0.78 0.63
N ARG A 310 -1.77 1.12 -0.56
CA ARG A 310 -0.96 2.33 -0.76
C ARG A 310 -1.91 3.52 -0.74
N LEU A 311 -1.63 4.51 0.10
CA LEU A 311 -2.47 5.70 0.21
C LEU A 311 -1.84 6.85 -0.55
N VAL A 312 -2.65 7.56 -1.32
CA VAL A 312 -2.24 8.75 -2.08
C VAL A 312 -3.19 9.89 -1.78
N LEU A 313 -2.66 11.10 -1.59
CA LEU A 313 -3.49 12.30 -1.52
C LEU A 313 -3.52 12.95 -2.91
N ILE A 314 -4.70 13.29 -3.43
CA ILE A 314 -4.84 14.04 -4.69
C ILE A 314 -5.77 15.21 -4.43
N THR A 315 -5.21 16.41 -4.33
CA THR A 315 -5.98 17.63 -4.05
C THR A 315 -5.83 18.65 -5.17
N LYS A 316 -6.85 19.49 -5.33
CA LYS A 316 -6.87 20.59 -6.30
C LYS A 316 -6.59 21.91 -5.58
N GLY A 317 -5.88 22.81 -6.25
CA GLY A 317 -5.77 24.20 -5.81
C GLY A 317 -4.35 24.72 -5.76
N ASP A 318 -4.14 25.76 -4.95
CA ASP A 318 -2.85 26.43 -4.86
C ASP A 318 -1.78 25.54 -4.20
N LEU A 319 -0.64 25.38 -4.89
CA LEU A 319 0.46 24.52 -4.45
C LEU A 319 0.94 24.88 -3.04
N ILE A 320 1.21 26.15 -2.77
CA ILE A 320 1.79 26.58 -1.49
C ILE A 320 0.78 26.35 -0.35
N HIS A 321 -0.47 26.75 -0.57
CA HIS A 321 -1.51 26.61 0.44
C HIS A 321 -1.85 25.14 0.72
N GLN A 322 -1.99 24.31 -0.31
CA GLN A 322 -2.27 22.88 -0.14
C GLN A 322 -1.10 22.15 0.51
N SER A 323 0.15 22.47 0.14
CA SER A 323 1.32 21.91 0.83
C SER A 323 1.33 22.27 2.33
N ALA A 324 1.04 23.53 2.67
CA ALA A 324 0.96 23.95 4.07
C ALA A 324 -0.17 23.22 4.83
N LYS A 325 -1.34 23.03 4.21
CA LYS A 325 -2.43 22.24 4.81
C LYS A 325 -1.99 20.79 5.05
N VAL A 326 -1.37 20.14 4.07
CA VAL A 326 -0.87 18.77 4.20
C VAL A 326 0.14 18.65 5.36
N ASP A 327 1.11 19.55 5.41
CA ASP A 327 2.17 19.53 6.43
C ASP A 327 1.60 19.77 7.84
N THR A 328 0.62 20.67 7.97
CA THR A 328 0.04 21.05 9.27
C THR A 328 -1.13 20.16 9.71
N SER A 329 -1.71 19.36 8.81
CA SER A 329 -2.81 18.44 9.11
C SER A 329 -2.43 17.30 10.06
N GLY A 330 -1.13 16.97 10.14
CA GLY A 330 -0.64 15.77 10.81
C GLY A 330 -0.86 14.46 10.03
N LEU A 331 -1.45 14.51 8.83
CA LEU A 331 -1.79 13.31 8.05
C LEU A 331 -0.74 12.88 7.01
N ALA A 332 0.25 13.73 6.72
CA ALA A 332 1.23 13.50 5.65
C ALA A 332 1.91 12.12 5.71
N HIS A 333 2.20 11.63 6.91
CA HIS A 333 2.87 10.35 7.15
C HIS A 333 2.05 9.11 6.73
N HIS A 334 0.75 9.25 6.50
CA HIS A 334 -0.10 8.16 6.00
C HIS A 334 0.04 7.95 4.49
N PHE A 335 0.46 8.98 3.75
CA PHE A 335 0.46 8.97 2.29
C PHE A 335 1.83 8.64 1.73
N GLU A 336 1.88 7.68 0.81
CA GLU A 336 3.09 7.37 0.03
C GLU A 336 3.43 8.51 -0.93
N HIS A 337 2.40 9.17 -1.46
CA HIS A 337 2.53 10.25 -2.43
C HIS A 337 1.43 11.30 -2.22
N VAL A 338 1.78 12.56 -2.43
CA VAL A 338 0.87 13.70 -2.40
C VAL A 338 0.95 14.41 -3.74
N GLU A 339 -0.18 14.48 -4.45
CA GLU A 339 -0.30 15.16 -5.72
C GLU A 339 -1.21 16.39 -5.57
N ILE A 340 -0.66 17.57 -5.85
CA ILE A 340 -1.43 18.82 -5.91
C ILE A 340 -1.56 19.21 -7.38
N VAL A 341 -2.81 19.21 -7.88
CA VAL A 341 -3.12 19.43 -9.29
C VAL A 341 -3.87 20.73 -9.52
N MET A 342 -3.75 21.29 -10.71
CA MET A 342 -4.52 22.47 -11.11
C MET A 342 -5.98 22.11 -11.44
N GLU A 343 -6.21 20.93 -12.00
CA GLU A 343 -7.52 20.45 -12.41
C GLU A 343 -7.61 18.93 -12.22
N LYS A 344 -8.80 18.44 -11.88
CA LYS A 344 -9.07 17.01 -11.70
C LYS A 344 -9.90 16.51 -12.88
N ASP A 345 -9.20 16.23 -13.97
CA ASP A 345 -9.79 15.72 -15.21
C ASP A 345 -9.22 14.33 -15.57
N PRO A 346 -9.84 13.60 -16.53
CA PRO A 346 -9.37 12.26 -16.90
C PRO A 346 -7.90 12.22 -17.33
N ALA A 347 -7.41 13.27 -18.01
CA ALA A 347 -6.02 13.32 -18.45
C ALA A 347 -5.04 13.42 -17.26
N THR A 348 -5.40 14.22 -16.26
CA THR A 348 -4.63 14.40 -15.04
C THR A 348 -4.59 13.11 -14.23
N TYR A 349 -5.74 12.48 -14.00
CA TYR A 349 -5.79 11.18 -13.31
C TYR A 349 -5.02 10.10 -14.05
N ALA A 350 -5.12 10.01 -15.39
CA ALA A 350 -4.35 9.04 -16.17
C ALA A 350 -2.83 9.20 -15.96
N ARG A 351 -2.34 10.44 -15.92
CA ARG A 351 -0.93 10.75 -15.63
C ARG A 351 -0.53 10.36 -14.22
N VAL A 352 -1.35 10.70 -13.22
CA VAL A 352 -1.08 10.36 -11.80
C VAL A 352 -1.06 8.84 -11.61
N ILE A 353 -2.06 8.13 -12.11
CA ILE A 353 -2.17 6.66 -12.06
C ILE A 353 -0.97 5.99 -12.72
N ALA A 354 -0.56 6.47 -13.90
CA ALA A 354 0.64 5.97 -14.58
C ALA A 354 1.92 6.20 -13.77
N GLY A 355 2.06 7.39 -13.15
CA GLY A 355 3.19 7.72 -12.28
C GLY A 355 3.28 6.82 -11.02
N LEU A 356 2.14 6.35 -10.51
CA LEU A 356 2.06 5.43 -9.37
C LEU A 356 2.35 3.96 -9.74
N GLY A 357 2.48 3.65 -11.04
CA GLY A 357 2.73 2.30 -11.54
C GLY A 357 1.58 1.32 -11.31
N VAL A 358 0.32 1.81 -11.25
CA VAL A 358 -0.87 0.99 -11.01
C VAL A 358 -1.79 0.98 -12.23
N GLN A 359 -2.50 -0.13 -12.46
CA GLN A 359 -3.54 -0.18 -13.50
C GLN A 359 -4.79 0.59 -13.04
N PRO A 360 -5.49 1.34 -13.91
CA PRO A 360 -6.69 2.07 -13.54
C PRO A 360 -7.72 1.21 -12.79
N GLY A 361 -7.95 -0.02 -13.27
CA GLY A 361 -8.89 -0.96 -12.65
C GLY A 361 -8.53 -1.45 -11.23
N ARG A 362 -7.33 -1.13 -10.73
CA ARG A 362 -6.83 -1.39 -9.35
C ARG A 362 -6.62 -0.08 -8.56
N PHE A 363 -7.12 1.04 -9.05
CA PHE A 363 -7.08 2.35 -8.40
C PHE A 363 -8.49 2.72 -7.92
N CYS A 364 -8.60 3.20 -6.69
CA CYS A 364 -9.84 3.71 -6.10
C CYS A 364 -9.66 5.15 -5.63
N MET A 365 -10.54 6.07 -6.02
CA MET A 365 -10.55 7.45 -5.53
C MET A 365 -11.67 7.65 -4.50
N VAL A 366 -11.39 8.36 -3.42
CA VAL A 366 -12.35 8.72 -2.37
C VAL A 366 -12.42 10.24 -2.32
N GLY A 367 -13.62 10.81 -2.45
CA GLY A 367 -13.79 12.26 -2.45
C GLY A 367 -15.24 12.69 -2.31
N ASN A 368 -15.44 13.97 -2.06
CA ASN A 368 -16.77 14.58 -1.90
C ASN A 368 -17.31 15.19 -3.20
N SER A 369 -16.49 15.43 -4.23
CA SER A 369 -16.97 16.01 -5.49
C SER A 369 -17.19 14.95 -6.55
N VAL A 370 -18.44 14.79 -7.00
CA VAL A 370 -18.79 13.86 -8.09
C VAL A 370 -18.06 14.27 -9.38
N ARG A 371 -18.08 15.56 -9.69
CA ARG A 371 -17.47 16.09 -10.91
C ARG A 371 -15.96 15.90 -10.95
N SER A 372 -15.27 16.12 -9.83
CA SER A 372 -13.81 16.21 -9.80
C SER A 372 -13.16 14.91 -9.34
N ASP A 373 -13.72 14.21 -8.36
CA ASP A 373 -13.10 13.00 -7.79
C ASP A 373 -13.63 11.72 -8.42
N ILE A 374 -14.93 11.69 -8.71
CA ILE A 374 -15.64 10.46 -9.05
C ILE A 374 -15.64 10.21 -10.56
N LEU A 375 -16.27 11.10 -11.34
CA LEU A 375 -16.48 10.89 -12.78
C LEU A 375 -15.17 10.72 -13.58
N PRO A 376 -14.11 11.52 -13.34
CA PRO A 376 -12.87 11.37 -14.10
C PRO A 376 -12.23 10.00 -13.90
N VAL A 377 -12.25 9.46 -12.68
CA VAL A 377 -11.64 8.18 -12.33
C VAL A 377 -12.46 7.01 -12.89
N LEU A 378 -13.79 7.08 -12.80
CA LEU A 378 -14.68 6.07 -13.39
C LEU A 378 -14.53 6.01 -14.92
N SER A 379 -14.33 7.15 -15.58
CA SER A 379 -14.11 7.20 -17.04
C SER A 379 -12.84 6.44 -17.49
N LEU A 380 -11.86 6.29 -16.60
CA LEU A 380 -10.62 5.55 -16.84
C LEU A 380 -10.73 4.05 -16.47
N GLY A 381 -11.89 3.60 -15.99
CA GLY A 381 -12.11 2.24 -15.51
C GLY A 381 -11.67 1.99 -14.07
N GLY A 382 -11.33 3.05 -13.32
CA GLY A 382 -11.08 2.99 -11.88
C GLY A 382 -12.34 2.77 -11.06
N ALA A 383 -12.17 2.67 -9.75
CA ALA A 383 -13.28 2.73 -8.79
C ALA A 383 -13.31 4.08 -8.10
N ALA A 384 -14.50 4.46 -7.61
CA ALA A 384 -14.67 5.72 -6.91
C ALA A 384 -15.68 5.58 -5.76
N VAL A 385 -15.39 6.23 -4.65
CA VAL A 385 -16.24 6.28 -3.46
C VAL A 385 -16.58 7.75 -3.19
N HIS A 386 -17.86 8.07 -3.31
CA HIS A 386 -18.39 9.38 -3.00
C HIS A 386 -18.72 9.44 -1.50
N VAL A 387 -18.16 10.43 -0.81
CA VAL A 387 -18.48 10.75 0.60
C VAL A 387 -19.01 12.18 0.62
N PRO A 388 -20.34 12.39 0.58
CA PRO A 388 -20.92 13.72 0.46
C PRO A 388 -20.54 14.63 1.63
N TYR A 389 -20.22 15.90 1.33
CA TYR A 389 -20.06 16.94 2.34
C TYR A 389 -21.40 17.69 2.55
N PRO A 390 -21.91 17.85 3.79
CA PRO A 390 -23.26 18.36 4.04
C PRO A 390 -23.61 19.71 3.39
N LEU A 391 -22.63 20.62 3.23
CA LEU A 391 -22.88 21.94 2.62
C LEU A 391 -22.97 21.91 1.09
N LEU A 392 -22.52 20.83 0.45
CA LEU A 392 -22.41 20.72 -1.01
C LEU A 392 -23.38 19.69 -1.61
N TRP A 393 -24.17 19.01 -0.78
CA TRP A 393 -24.97 17.85 -1.20
C TRP A 393 -26.00 18.18 -2.29
N ASP A 394 -26.70 19.31 -2.20
CA ASP A 394 -27.73 19.70 -3.18
C ASP A 394 -27.16 20.03 -4.57
N LEU A 395 -25.84 20.22 -4.69
CA LEU A 395 -25.15 20.58 -5.94
C LEU A 395 -24.49 19.38 -6.63
N GLU A 396 -24.30 18.27 -5.92
CA GLU A 396 -23.56 17.09 -6.38
C GLU A 396 -24.53 15.96 -6.74
N LEU A 397 -24.90 15.85 -8.01
CA LEU A 397 -25.73 14.75 -8.52
C LEU A 397 -24.89 13.48 -8.63
N ALA A 398 -25.19 12.48 -7.78
CA ALA A 398 -24.57 11.17 -7.87
C ALA A 398 -24.78 10.55 -9.26
N PRO A 399 -23.76 9.88 -9.82
CA PRO A 399 -23.88 9.31 -11.15
C PRO A 399 -24.95 8.22 -11.20
N HIS A 400 -25.80 8.29 -12.22
CA HIS A 400 -26.70 7.21 -12.56
C HIS A 400 -25.91 6.11 -13.29
N ASP A 401 -25.81 4.94 -12.69
CA ASP A 401 -25.36 3.68 -13.33
C ASP A 401 -23.85 3.54 -13.65
N HIS A 402 -23.05 3.25 -12.61
CA HIS A 402 -21.64 2.81 -12.75
C HIS A 402 -21.34 1.43 -12.16
N GLY A 403 -22.37 0.61 -11.94
CA GLY A 403 -22.23 -0.77 -11.46
C GLY A 403 -21.44 -0.90 -10.15
N GLN A 404 -20.67 -1.99 -10.00
CA GLN A 404 -19.94 -2.34 -8.77
C GLN A 404 -18.68 -1.49 -8.48
N ARG A 405 -18.34 -0.51 -9.34
CA ARG A 405 -17.12 0.32 -9.21
C ARG A 405 -17.37 1.69 -8.58
N PHE A 406 -18.63 2.02 -8.32
CA PHE A 406 -19.03 3.22 -7.62
C PHE A 406 -19.71 2.86 -6.30
N ALA A 407 -19.43 3.62 -5.25
CA ALA A 407 -20.16 3.55 -4.01
C ALA A 407 -20.37 4.94 -3.44
N GLU A 408 -21.52 5.15 -2.81
CA GLU A 408 -21.77 6.33 -1.98
C GLU A 408 -21.81 5.88 -0.52
N LEU A 409 -21.06 6.58 0.32
CA LEU A 409 -20.99 6.33 1.76
C LEU A 409 -21.46 7.56 2.51
N GLU A 410 -22.20 7.36 3.60
CA GLU A 410 -22.68 8.47 4.44
C GLU A 410 -21.54 9.15 5.21
N SER A 411 -20.46 8.40 5.46
CA SER A 411 -19.26 8.91 6.12
C SER A 411 -18.02 8.09 5.76
N LEU A 412 -16.85 8.72 5.95
CA LEU A 412 -15.57 8.08 5.67
C LEU A 412 -15.31 6.82 6.52
N ASP A 413 -15.92 6.72 7.71
CA ASP A 413 -15.78 5.56 8.61
C ASP A 413 -16.33 4.26 8.02
N GLN A 414 -17.19 4.34 7.00
CA GLN A 414 -17.73 3.18 6.29
C GLN A 414 -16.74 2.59 5.26
N LEU A 415 -15.72 3.36 4.86
CA LEU A 415 -14.77 2.98 3.80
C LEU A 415 -14.01 1.68 4.10
N PRO A 416 -13.45 1.44 5.31
CA PRO A 416 -12.76 0.19 5.59
C PRO A 416 -13.65 -1.05 5.44
N ALA A 417 -14.94 -0.94 5.79
CA ALA A 417 -15.90 -2.03 5.64
C ALA A 417 -16.22 -2.30 4.17
N TRP A 418 -16.42 -1.24 3.38
CA TRP A 418 -16.67 -1.34 1.94
C TRP A 418 -15.49 -1.96 1.17
N LEU A 419 -14.25 -1.57 1.48
CA LEU A 419 -13.03 -2.15 0.88
C LEU A 419 -12.91 -3.66 1.17
N ARG A 420 -13.30 -4.09 2.38
CA ARG A 420 -13.34 -5.53 2.74
C ARG A 420 -14.44 -6.28 1.98
N ALA A 421 -15.64 -5.72 1.87
CA ALA A 421 -16.74 -6.35 1.13
C ALA A 421 -16.41 -6.49 -0.37
N SER A 422 -15.77 -5.47 -0.95
CA SER A 422 -15.31 -5.49 -2.35
C SER A 422 -14.23 -6.54 -2.63
N THR A 423 -13.50 -6.95 -1.58
CA THR A 423 -12.52 -8.06 -1.64
C THR A 423 -13.23 -9.42 -1.70
N THR A 424 -14.27 -9.62 -0.89
CA THR A 424 -15.02 -10.89 -0.86
C THR A 424 -15.84 -11.15 -2.13
N ALA A 425 -16.34 -10.11 -2.80
CA ALA A 425 -17.19 -10.25 -3.99
C ALA A 425 -16.46 -10.76 -5.25
N ARG A 426 -15.11 -10.73 -5.29
CA ARG A 426 -14.31 -11.33 -6.40
C ARG A 426 -13.88 -12.78 -6.15
N GLY A 427 -14.01 -13.27 -4.91
CA GLY A 427 -13.59 -14.62 -4.52
C GLY A 427 -14.68 -15.69 -4.66
N ALA A 428 -15.91 -15.27 -4.97
CA ALA A 428 -17.06 -16.11 -5.31
C ALA A 428 -17.38 -15.94 -6.80
#